data_AF-A0A8J7A7W2-F1
#
_entry.id   AF-A0A8J7A7W2-F1
#
_cell.length_a   1.000
_cell.length_b   1.000
_cell.length_c   1.000
_cell.angle_alpha   90.00
_cell.angle_beta   90.00
_cell.angle_gamma   90.00
#
_symmetry.space_group_name_H-M   'P 1'
#
loop_
_entity.id
_entity.type
_entity.pdbx_description
1 polymer ?
#
loop_
_entity_poly.entity_id
_entity_poly.type
_entity_poly.pdbx_seq_one_letter_code
_entity_poly.pdbx_strand_id
1 'polypeptide(L)'
;MTVEELLEKYAAGVLDFSGIDLSEANLSGAKLIGVNLSQANLSVINLSGANLSEANLSDAKLNVARLSGVNLSSAILNNASLNVANLIRADLSRAQLREATLIRAELIRANLSRADLSEANLSSADLREATLRQANLRHANLSEAILRGSFLTGANLEMSNLNATDLSHADISGANLRDTELRQANLSHANLTGADLSGANLRWADLSGANLRWTDLSGAKLSGANLSGADLSNANLTNTSLVHADLTQAKLIRAEWVGADLTGAILTGAKLYATSRFGLKTEGMTCEWVDLSPRGDRSIIQKFHSEDSRDFFNETPPTIRIVIDAALEHEANFALAGAYYQIAQEYRELKQPPSMESGRRRTVFTFRVDSDEALFPMAYIATLPFHDAVSNQKNISTILEMIKNEVIANQDLKYPDMVKQLIMLIEQVMSKATTIKQMKKNVEIAAKLNFCKAPTQTILTNSSAHTLIVYDNPNFGKKFINRSALNASVYDDISKESNNSILPSLNIVMDFVKGFHYISH
;
A
#
# COMPACT_ATOMS: atom_id res chain seq x y z
N MET A 1 26.80 50.89 12.99
CA MET A 1 27.19 51.19 11.61
C MET A 1 25.92 51.60 10.89
N THR A 2 25.94 52.68 10.11
CA THR A 2 24.76 53.11 9.35
C THR A 2 24.55 52.24 8.11
N VAL A 3 23.38 52.36 7.46
CA VAL A 3 23.08 51.68 6.20
C VAL A 3 24.03 52.14 5.10
N GLU A 4 24.32 53.45 5.03
CA GLU A 4 25.23 54.03 4.04
C GLU A 4 26.65 53.48 4.22
N GLU A 5 27.16 53.45 5.46
CA GLU A 5 28.47 52.87 5.77
C GLU A 5 28.57 51.39 5.39
N LEU A 6 27.50 50.61 5.59
CA LEU A 6 27.46 49.22 5.18
C LEU A 6 27.54 49.08 3.66
N LEU A 7 26.74 49.86 2.93
CA LEU A 7 26.68 49.79 1.47
C LEU A 7 28.00 50.24 0.83
N GLU A 8 28.64 51.28 1.37
CA GLU A 8 29.97 51.72 0.94
C GLU A 8 31.03 50.65 1.17
N LYS A 9 31.06 50.03 2.37
CA LYS A 9 32.00 48.94 2.67
C LYS A 9 31.76 47.73 1.78
N TYR A 10 30.50 47.37 1.54
CA TYR A 10 30.15 46.28 0.64
C TYR A 10 30.59 46.59 -0.80
N ALA A 11 30.37 47.82 -1.29
CA ALA A 11 30.86 48.25 -2.60
C ALA A 11 32.40 48.25 -2.70
N ALA A 12 33.10 48.44 -1.58
CA ALA A 12 34.55 48.31 -1.47
C ALA A 12 35.04 46.85 -1.37
N GLY A 13 34.14 45.86 -1.40
CA GLY A 13 34.47 44.42 -1.38
C GLY A 13 34.48 43.78 -0.01
N VAL A 14 34.07 44.48 1.05
CA VAL A 14 33.88 43.87 2.38
C VAL A 14 32.61 43.03 2.36
N LEU A 15 32.75 41.73 2.63
CA LEU A 15 31.60 40.81 2.65
C LEU A 15 31.18 40.41 4.07
N ASP A 16 32.05 40.59 5.08
CA ASP A 16 31.79 40.16 6.45
C ASP A 16 31.19 41.27 7.30
N PHE A 17 29.92 41.10 7.64
CA PHE A 17 29.15 41.93 8.56
C PHE A 17 28.46 41.05 9.62
N SER A 18 29.09 39.94 9.98
CA SER A 18 28.56 39.04 11.02
C SER A 18 28.33 39.78 12.36
N GLY A 19 27.27 39.40 13.06
CA GLY A 19 26.90 39.95 14.37
C GLY A 19 26.43 41.41 14.34
N ILE A 20 26.30 42.03 13.16
CA ILE A 20 25.89 43.43 13.05
C ILE A 20 24.47 43.65 13.56
N ASP A 21 24.22 44.81 14.17
CA ASP A 21 22.87 45.29 14.43
C ASP A 21 22.42 46.24 13.32
N LEU A 22 21.40 45.81 12.57
CA LEU A 22 20.67 46.58 11.56
C LEU A 22 19.16 46.48 11.83
N SER A 23 18.77 46.30 13.09
CA SER A 23 17.36 46.29 13.46
C SER A 23 16.67 47.58 12.98
N GLU A 24 15.45 47.44 12.48
CA GLU A 24 14.62 48.52 11.92
C GLU A 24 15.22 49.26 10.70
N ALA A 25 16.39 48.84 10.20
CA ALA A 25 17.02 49.47 9.06
C ALA A 25 16.22 49.25 7.75
N ASN A 26 16.44 50.13 6.76
CA ASN A 26 15.86 49.99 5.43
C ASN A 26 16.94 49.70 4.38
N LEU A 27 16.95 48.46 3.91
CA LEU A 27 17.80 47.94 2.84
C LEU A 27 16.95 47.41 1.67
N SER A 28 15.74 47.95 1.47
CA SER A 28 14.88 47.55 0.36
C SER A 28 15.57 47.74 -0.99
N GLY A 29 15.46 46.74 -1.86
CA GLY A 29 16.11 46.73 -3.18
C GLY A 29 17.66 46.66 -3.16
N ALA A 30 18.29 46.55 -1.99
CA ALA A 30 19.75 46.47 -1.89
C ALA A 30 20.28 45.20 -2.59
N LYS A 31 21.48 45.28 -3.16
CA LYS A 31 22.16 44.14 -3.79
C LYS A 31 23.32 43.73 -2.92
N LEU A 32 23.11 42.68 -2.12
CA LEU A 32 24.02 42.18 -1.10
C LEU A 32 24.28 40.67 -1.33
N ILE A 33 24.60 40.31 -2.56
CA ILE A 33 24.87 38.93 -2.99
C ILE A 33 26.08 38.38 -2.21
N GLY A 34 25.97 37.17 -1.66
CA GLY A 34 27.06 36.50 -0.95
C GLY A 34 27.51 37.18 0.34
N VAL A 35 26.78 38.18 0.85
CA VAL A 35 27.14 38.88 2.09
C VAL A 35 27.07 37.93 3.28
N ASN A 36 27.99 38.06 4.22
CA ASN A 36 27.91 37.39 5.52
C ASN A 36 27.25 38.31 6.55
N LEU A 37 26.01 37.99 6.88
CA LEU A 37 25.19 38.58 7.94
C LEU A 37 24.83 37.53 9.00
N SER A 38 25.69 36.50 9.18
CA SER A 38 25.48 35.51 10.23
C SER A 38 25.45 36.17 11.61
N GLN A 39 24.58 35.68 12.51
CA GLN A 39 24.35 36.21 13.86
C GLN A 39 23.87 37.67 13.91
N ALA A 40 23.57 38.29 12.76
CA ALA A 40 23.13 39.68 12.72
C ALA A 40 21.75 39.86 13.39
N ASN A 41 21.57 41.00 14.05
CA ASN A 41 20.25 41.46 14.45
C ASN A 41 19.63 42.25 13.30
N LEU A 42 18.70 41.62 12.59
CA LEU A 42 17.94 42.15 11.46
C LEU A 42 16.43 42.22 11.79
N SER A 43 16.10 42.35 13.07
CA SER A 43 14.71 42.38 13.54
C SER A 43 13.99 43.60 12.96
N VAL A 44 12.77 43.43 12.44
CA VAL A 44 11.96 44.51 11.85
C VAL A 44 12.60 45.19 10.62
N ILE A 45 13.71 44.64 10.09
CA ILE A 45 14.39 45.22 8.93
C ILE A 45 13.49 45.23 7.70
N ASN A 46 13.64 46.23 6.84
CA ASN A 46 13.05 46.21 5.50
C ASN A 46 14.09 45.78 4.45
N LEU A 47 13.92 44.56 3.94
CA LEU A 47 14.72 43.96 2.87
C LEU A 47 13.83 43.62 1.66
N SER A 48 12.68 44.27 1.53
CA SER A 48 11.73 43.99 0.44
C SER A 48 12.41 44.20 -0.92
N GLY A 49 12.31 43.21 -1.82
CA GLY A 49 12.93 43.22 -3.14
C GLY A 49 14.47 43.24 -3.15
N ALA A 50 15.13 43.09 -2.01
CA ALA A 50 16.59 43.02 -1.96
C ALA A 50 17.09 41.72 -2.59
N ASN A 51 18.32 41.74 -3.10
CA ASN A 51 19.01 40.54 -3.57
C ASN A 51 20.08 40.11 -2.55
N LEU A 52 19.78 39.05 -1.82
CA LEU A 52 20.60 38.38 -0.82
C LEU A 52 20.89 36.93 -1.27
N SER A 53 20.91 36.64 -2.58
CA SER A 53 21.26 35.33 -3.08
C SER A 53 22.65 34.92 -2.56
N GLU A 54 22.80 33.66 -2.15
CA GLU A 54 24.04 33.10 -1.60
C GLU A 54 24.53 33.77 -0.30
N ALA A 55 23.74 34.66 0.31
CA ALA A 55 24.11 35.29 1.58
C ALA A 55 24.15 34.26 2.73
N ASN A 56 25.06 34.48 3.68
CA ASN A 56 25.07 33.75 4.94
C ASN A 56 24.30 34.57 6.00
N LEU A 57 23.15 34.05 6.42
CA LEU A 57 22.25 34.56 7.45
C LEU A 57 22.09 33.54 8.58
N SER A 58 23.05 32.63 8.75
CA SER A 58 23.00 31.62 9.83
C SER A 58 22.87 32.30 11.18
N ASP A 59 21.98 31.80 12.03
CA ASP A 59 21.71 32.35 13.38
C ASP A 59 21.24 33.82 13.40
N ALA A 60 20.88 34.41 12.24
CA ALA A 60 20.40 35.78 12.18
C ALA A 60 19.00 35.93 12.76
N LYS A 61 18.73 37.09 13.39
CA LYS A 61 17.41 37.44 13.92
C LYS A 61 16.67 38.28 12.88
N LEU A 62 15.69 37.70 12.21
CA LEU A 62 14.85 38.31 11.16
C LEU A 62 13.37 38.38 11.60
N ASN A 63 13.11 38.40 12.91
CA ASN A 63 11.75 38.44 13.44
C ASN A 63 11.05 39.72 12.96
N VAL A 64 9.82 39.56 12.45
CA VAL A 64 8.98 40.67 11.92
C VAL A 64 9.65 41.40 10.73
N ALA A 65 10.68 40.82 10.09
CA ALA A 65 11.34 41.42 8.94
C ALA A 65 10.39 41.52 7.73
N ARG A 66 10.53 42.58 6.95
CA ARG A 66 9.81 42.79 5.68
C ARG A 66 10.71 42.29 4.54
N LEU A 67 10.43 41.08 4.07
CA LEU A 67 11.20 40.32 3.09
C LEU A 67 10.38 40.04 1.82
N SER A 68 9.33 40.82 1.54
CA SER A 68 8.49 40.56 0.38
C SER A 68 9.29 40.70 -0.92
N GLY A 69 9.21 39.68 -1.78
CA GLY A 69 9.94 39.63 -3.04
C GLY A 69 11.47 39.60 -2.91
N VAL A 70 12.01 39.35 -1.72
CA VAL A 70 13.46 39.21 -1.53
C VAL A 70 13.97 38.00 -2.32
N ASN A 71 15.17 38.12 -2.90
CA ASN A 71 15.89 36.96 -3.42
C ASN A 71 16.86 36.44 -2.36
N LEU A 72 16.55 35.27 -1.82
CA LEU A 72 17.36 34.47 -0.89
C LEU A 72 17.74 33.12 -1.52
N SER A 73 17.76 33.02 -2.87
CA SER A 73 18.11 31.78 -3.56
C SER A 73 19.50 31.32 -3.12
N SER A 74 19.65 30.05 -2.77
CA SER A 74 20.89 29.45 -2.26
C SER A 74 21.48 30.12 -1.01
N ALA A 75 20.73 30.97 -0.30
CA ALA A 75 21.20 31.57 0.95
C ALA A 75 21.26 30.53 2.09
N ILE A 76 22.10 30.78 3.09
CA ILE A 76 22.25 29.94 4.27
C ILE A 76 21.55 30.64 5.44
N LEU A 77 20.42 30.11 5.89
CA LEU A 77 19.57 30.61 6.98
C LEU A 77 19.40 29.54 8.09
N ASN A 78 20.37 28.64 8.25
CA ASN A 78 20.33 27.62 9.30
C ASN A 78 20.22 28.30 10.67
N ASN A 79 19.34 27.81 11.54
CA ASN A 79 19.04 28.38 12.87
C ASN A 79 18.53 29.83 12.87
N ALA A 80 18.25 30.44 11.71
CA ALA A 80 17.77 31.80 11.66
C ALA A 80 16.34 31.91 12.25
N SER A 81 16.02 33.07 12.82
CA SER A 81 14.71 33.35 13.40
C SER A 81 13.92 34.30 12.52
N LEU A 82 12.99 33.78 11.73
CA LEU A 82 12.11 34.50 10.80
C LEU A 82 10.65 34.51 11.30
N ASN A 83 10.42 34.50 12.61
CA ASN A 83 9.06 34.44 13.14
C ASN A 83 8.29 35.72 12.76
N VAL A 84 7.05 35.54 12.28
CA VAL A 84 6.18 36.63 11.82
C VAL A 84 6.80 37.47 10.69
N ALA A 85 7.83 36.96 10.00
CA ALA A 85 8.42 37.66 8.87
C ALA A 85 7.51 37.60 7.63
N ASN A 86 7.50 38.67 6.84
CA ASN A 86 6.77 38.71 5.57
C ASN A 86 7.69 38.31 4.42
N LEU A 87 7.58 37.08 3.95
CA LEU A 87 8.29 36.49 2.82
C LEU A 87 7.38 36.30 1.59
N ILE A 88 6.32 37.10 1.46
CA ILE A 88 5.38 36.98 0.34
C ILE A 88 6.16 37.15 -0.97
N ARG A 89 6.04 36.16 -1.87
CA ARG A 89 6.74 36.08 -3.16
C ARG A 89 8.28 36.09 -3.07
N ALA A 90 8.85 35.78 -1.92
CA ALA A 90 10.30 35.63 -1.79
C ALA A 90 10.80 34.40 -2.58
N ASP A 91 12.03 34.47 -3.10
CA ASP A 91 12.72 33.32 -3.67
C ASP A 91 13.68 32.76 -2.62
N LEU A 92 13.35 31.61 -2.04
CA LEU A 92 14.18 30.81 -1.15
C LEU A 92 14.59 29.48 -1.82
N SER A 93 14.59 29.42 -3.15
CA SER A 93 14.94 28.19 -3.85
C SER A 93 16.38 27.77 -3.51
N ARG A 94 16.54 26.49 -3.18
CA ARG A 94 17.83 25.91 -2.73
C ARG A 94 18.42 26.54 -1.46
N ALA A 95 17.67 27.37 -0.74
CA ALA A 95 18.13 27.93 0.52
C ALA A 95 18.27 26.83 1.59
N GLN A 96 19.22 27.00 2.50
CA GLN A 96 19.36 26.16 3.70
C GLN A 96 18.63 26.83 4.86
N LEU A 97 17.63 26.17 5.41
CA LEU A 97 16.75 26.65 6.49
C LEU A 97 16.67 25.59 7.61
N ARG A 98 17.72 24.78 7.77
CA ARG A 98 17.74 23.71 8.77
C ARG A 98 17.57 24.32 10.16
N GLU A 99 16.65 23.76 10.95
CA GLU A 99 16.34 24.23 12.31
C GLU A 99 15.89 25.71 12.39
N ALA A 100 15.57 26.36 11.25
CA ALA A 100 15.10 27.74 11.24
C ALA A 100 13.70 27.85 11.85
N THR A 101 13.41 28.99 12.47
CA THR A 101 12.07 29.28 13.02
C THR A 101 11.32 30.24 12.10
N LEU A 102 10.21 29.80 11.54
CA LEU A 102 9.31 30.55 10.65
C LEU A 102 7.88 30.56 11.21
N ILE A 103 7.74 30.59 12.54
CA ILE A 103 6.46 30.53 13.22
C ILE A 103 5.62 31.72 12.77
N ARG A 104 4.41 31.45 12.26
CA ARG A 104 3.48 32.47 11.73
C ARG A 104 4.09 33.37 10.64
N ALA A 105 5.12 32.92 9.93
CA ALA A 105 5.66 33.65 8.80
C ALA A 105 4.69 33.64 7.60
N GLU A 106 4.70 34.70 6.80
CA GLU A 106 3.89 34.80 5.59
C GLU A 106 4.74 34.43 4.37
N LEU A 107 4.56 33.23 3.83
CA LEU A 107 5.27 32.65 2.68
C LEU A 107 4.35 32.49 1.45
N ILE A 108 3.29 33.29 1.37
CA ILE A 108 2.31 33.23 0.28
C ILE A 108 3.03 33.40 -1.06
N ARG A 109 2.87 32.43 -1.96
CA ARG A 109 3.55 32.37 -3.28
C ARG A 109 5.08 32.46 -3.22
N ALA A 110 5.70 32.13 -2.09
CA ALA A 110 7.16 32.01 -2.00
C ALA A 110 7.66 30.77 -2.77
N ASN A 111 8.87 30.84 -3.31
CA ASN A 111 9.54 29.72 -3.94
C ASN A 111 10.53 29.08 -2.95
N LEU A 112 10.23 27.89 -2.46
CA LEU A 112 11.06 27.05 -1.59
C LEU A 112 11.53 25.79 -2.32
N SER A 113 11.53 25.79 -3.66
CA SER A 113 11.90 24.61 -4.44
C SER A 113 13.32 24.17 -4.09
N ARG A 114 13.48 22.88 -3.74
CA ARG A 114 14.75 22.27 -3.32
C ARG A 114 15.41 22.94 -2.10
N ALA A 115 14.67 23.74 -1.33
CA ALA A 115 15.16 24.26 -0.07
C ALA A 115 15.27 23.14 0.97
N ASP A 116 16.20 23.28 1.91
CA ASP A 116 16.36 22.37 3.03
C ASP A 116 15.75 22.97 4.29
N LEU A 117 14.54 22.56 4.64
CA LEU A 117 13.79 22.93 5.83
C LEU A 117 13.77 21.79 6.86
N SER A 118 14.76 20.89 6.85
CA SER A 118 14.79 19.80 7.84
C SER A 118 14.77 20.37 9.25
N GLU A 119 13.89 19.83 10.11
CA GLU A 119 13.75 20.24 11.52
C GLU A 119 13.33 21.72 11.71
N ALA A 120 12.93 22.43 10.64
CA ALA A 120 12.45 23.80 10.73
C ALA A 120 11.07 23.86 11.41
N ASN A 121 10.78 24.97 12.09
CA ASN A 121 9.48 25.21 12.71
C ASN A 121 8.68 26.24 11.90
N LEU A 122 7.72 25.76 11.12
CA LEU A 122 6.75 26.53 10.33
C LEU A 122 5.34 26.50 10.95
N SER A 123 5.22 26.27 12.27
CA SER A 123 3.91 26.22 12.92
C SER A 123 3.10 27.50 12.67
N SER A 124 1.84 27.30 12.27
CA SER A 124 0.89 28.36 11.92
C SER A 124 1.37 29.32 10.81
N ALA A 125 2.36 28.94 9.99
CA ALA A 125 2.82 29.74 8.85
C ALA A 125 1.80 29.71 7.69
N ASP A 126 1.77 30.77 6.89
CA ASP A 126 0.91 30.87 5.71
C ASP A 126 1.74 30.62 4.44
N LEU A 127 1.62 29.43 3.86
CA LEU A 127 2.28 29.01 2.63
C LEU A 127 1.29 28.82 1.47
N ARG A 128 0.16 29.56 1.46
CA ARG A 128 -0.82 29.48 0.36
C ARG A 128 -0.14 29.69 -0.99
N GLU A 129 -0.39 28.79 -1.92
CA GLU A 129 0.15 28.82 -3.28
C GLU A 129 1.70 28.86 -3.34
N ALA A 130 2.40 28.50 -2.27
CA ALA A 130 3.86 28.42 -2.26
C ALA A 130 4.35 27.22 -3.09
N THR A 131 5.57 27.31 -3.61
CA THR A 131 6.20 26.23 -4.37
C THR A 131 7.27 25.56 -3.53
N LEU A 132 7.05 24.31 -3.09
CA LEU A 132 7.96 23.50 -2.29
C LEU A 132 8.42 22.23 -3.04
N ARG A 133 8.53 22.30 -4.37
CA ARG A 133 8.90 21.15 -5.20
C ARG A 133 10.25 20.60 -4.78
N GLN A 134 10.31 19.30 -4.49
CA GLN A 134 11.54 18.62 -4.04
C GLN A 134 12.21 19.26 -2.81
N ALA A 135 11.46 20.02 -1.99
CA ALA A 135 11.98 20.55 -0.74
C ALA A 135 12.17 19.44 0.29
N ASN A 136 13.15 19.59 1.18
CA ASN A 136 13.33 18.70 2.32
C ASN A 136 12.67 19.31 3.55
N LEU A 137 11.62 18.67 4.07
CA LEU A 137 10.83 19.05 5.24
C LEU A 137 10.83 17.92 6.29
N ARG A 138 11.82 17.00 6.23
CA ARG A 138 11.94 15.90 7.19
C ARG A 138 12.01 16.45 8.61
N HIS A 139 11.22 15.89 9.52
CA HIS A 139 11.10 16.35 10.92
C HIS A 139 10.64 17.81 11.12
N ALA A 140 10.21 18.50 10.06
CA ALA A 140 9.73 19.87 10.19
C ALA A 140 8.39 19.93 10.95
N ASN A 141 8.16 21.02 11.67
CA ASN A 141 6.87 21.28 12.30
C ASN A 141 6.05 22.25 11.45
N LEU A 142 4.97 21.77 10.84
CA LEU A 142 4.01 22.53 10.05
C LEU A 142 2.60 22.50 10.68
N SER A 143 2.50 22.23 11.99
CA SER A 143 1.21 22.18 12.69
C SER A 143 0.44 23.47 12.50
N GLU A 144 -0.84 23.37 12.15
CA GLU A 144 -1.75 24.51 11.91
C GLU A 144 -1.31 25.45 10.77
N ALA A 145 -0.31 25.07 9.96
CA ALA A 145 0.08 25.86 8.79
C ALA A 145 -1.00 25.82 7.70
N ILE A 146 -1.00 26.84 6.85
CA ILE A 146 -1.93 26.95 5.70
C ILE A 146 -1.14 26.73 4.41
N LEU A 147 -1.28 25.55 3.82
CA LEU A 147 -0.65 25.12 2.56
C LEU A 147 -1.66 24.96 1.41
N ARG A 148 -2.83 25.58 1.52
CA ARG A 148 -3.88 25.50 0.48
C ARG A 148 -3.33 25.88 -0.90
N GLY A 149 -3.56 25.00 -1.88
CA GLY A 149 -3.13 25.20 -3.27
C GLY A 149 -1.61 25.26 -3.50
N SER A 150 -0.80 24.83 -2.53
CA SER A 150 0.67 24.80 -2.66
C SER A 150 1.15 23.61 -3.52
N PHE A 151 2.40 23.69 -3.98
CA PHE A 151 3.02 22.68 -4.84
C PHE A 151 4.17 21.96 -4.12
N LEU A 152 3.91 20.78 -3.57
CA LEU A 152 4.86 19.93 -2.84
C LEU A 152 5.31 18.69 -3.64
N THR A 153 5.22 18.71 -4.96
CA THR A 153 5.57 17.54 -5.78
C THR A 153 6.97 17.02 -5.48
N GLY A 154 7.07 15.75 -5.09
CA GLY A 154 8.33 15.09 -4.73
C GLY A 154 9.03 15.66 -3.49
N ALA A 155 8.34 16.43 -2.63
CA ALA A 155 8.90 16.89 -1.36
C ALA A 155 9.10 15.73 -0.37
N ASN A 156 10.07 15.89 0.54
CA ASN A 156 10.30 14.94 1.62
C ASN A 156 9.73 15.47 2.94
N LEU A 157 8.61 14.91 3.39
CA LEU A 157 7.87 15.26 4.62
C LEU A 157 7.92 14.14 5.67
N GLU A 158 8.82 13.16 5.50
CA GLU A 158 8.99 12.04 6.42
C GLU A 158 9.13 12.52 7.87
N MET A 159 8.34 11.91 8.76
CA MET A 159 8.31 12.22 10.20
C MET A 159 8.02 13.71 10.55
N SER A 160 7.48 14.48 9.61
CA SER A 160 7.03 15.86 9.89
C SER A 160 5.73 15.89 10.69
N ASN A 161 5.45 17.03 11.32
CA ASN A 161 4.19 17.29 12.01
C ASN A 161 3.31 18.22 11.17
N LEU A 162 2.24 17.70 10.59
CA LEU A 162 1.21 18.40 9.80
C LEU A 162 -0.17 18.33 10.50
N ASN A 163 -0.19 18.27 11.84
CA ASN A 163 -1.45 18.25 12.58
C ASN A 163 -2.25 19.54 12.33
N ALA A 164 -3.54 19.39 12.02
CA ALA A 164 -4.46 20.49 11.72
C ALA A 164 -4.01 21.43 10.58
N THR A 165 -3.13 20.97 9.70
CA THR A 165 -2.66 21.73 8.53
C THR A 165 -3.74 21.77 7.44
N ASP A 166 -3.92 22.92 6.78
CA ASP A 166 -4.76 23.04 5.59
C ASP A 166 -3.93 22.79 4.32
N LEU A 167 -4.06 21.59 3.76
CA LEU A 167 -3.47 21.15 2.49
C LEU A 167 -4.53 21.03 1.38
N SER A 168 -5.69 21.67 1.54
CA SER A 168 -6.77 21.57 0.54
C SER A 168 -6.28 22.05 -0.83
N HIS A 169 -6.64 21.31 -1.88
CA HIS A 169 -6.20 21.56 -3.26
C HIS A 169 -4.67 21.58 -3.50
N ALA A 170 -3.84 21.15 -2.55
CA ALA A 170 -2.39 21.11 -2.75
C ALA A 170 -1.99 19.97 -3.72
N ASP A 171 -0.91 20.18 -4.46
CA ASP A 171 -0.27 19.14 -5.27
C ASP A 171 0.90 18.52 -4.51
N ILE A 172 0.65 17.38 -3.89
CA ILE A 172 1.57 16.62 -3.03
C ILE A 172 1.97 15.31 -3.75
N SER A 173 1.87 15.28 -5.08
CA SER A 173 2.14 14.07 -5.87
C SER A 173 3.59 13.63 -5.78
N GLY A 174 3.80 12.32 -5.61
CA GLY A 174 5.12 11.70 -5.45
C GLY A 174 5.90 12.11 -4.20
N ALA A 175 5.28 12.79 -3.23
CA ALA A 175 5.96 13.17 -1.99
C ALA A 175 6.16 11.98 -1.05
N ASN A 176 7.20 12.06 -0.21
CA ASN A 176 7.43 11.11 0.88
C ASN A 176 6.80 11.66 2.18
N LEU A 177 5.72 11.05 2.66
CA LEU A 177 4.98 11.36 3.90
C LEU A 177 4.99 10.16 4.86
N ARG A 178 6.05 9.34 4.82
CA ARG A 178 6.21 8.21 5.75
C ARG A 178 6.22 8.68 7.19
N ASP A 179 5.46 7.99 8.03
CA ASP A 179 5.35 8.24 9.47
C ASP A 179 5.01 9.71 9.83
N THR A 180 4.37 10.45 8.92
CA THR A 180 3.99 11.84 9.14
C THR A 180 2.74 11.93 10.03
N GLU A 181 2.71 12.92 10.93
CA GLU A 181 1.53 13.22 11.76
C GLU A 181 0.58 14.18 11.01
N LEU A 182 -0.60 13.70 10.61
CA LEU A 182 -1.60 14.41 9.79
C LEU A 182 -2.97 14.43 10.47
N ARG A 183 -3.02 14.38 11.81
CA ARG A 183 -4.30 14.35 12.52
C ARG A 183 -5.07 15.63 12.24
N GLN A 184 -6.36 15.51 11.93
CA GLN A 184 -7.25 16.64 11.66
C GLN A 184 -6.78 17.53 10.48
N ALA A 185 -5.84 17.07 9.66
CA ALA A 185 -5.41 17.81 8.48
C ALA A 185 -6.54 17.87 7.43
N ASN A 186 -6.65 19.00 6.72
CA ASN A 186 -7.54 19.14 5.58
C ASN A 186 -6.77 18.85 4.29
N LEU A 187 -7.00 17.69 3.70
CA LEU A 187 -6.46 17.23 2.41
C LEU A 187 -7.56 17.16 1.33
N SER A 188 -8.71 17.82 1.54
CA SER A 188 -9.81 17.81 0.59
C SER A 188 -9.35 18.30 -0.79
N HIS A 189 -9.72 17.53 -1.82
CA HIS A 189 -9.31 17.78 -3.21
C HIS A 189 -7.79 17.88 -3.47
N ALA A 190 -6.94 17.43 -2.54
CA ALA A 190 -5.50 17.39 -2.76
C ALA A 190 -5.12 16.31 -3.79
N ASN A 191 -4.03 16.54 -4.53
CA ASN A 191 -3.43 15.54 -5.40
C ASN A 191 -2.29 14.82 -4.66
N LEU A 192 -2.52 13.57 -4.28
CA LEU A 192 -1.58 12.68 -3.57
C LEU A 192 -1.10 11.53 -4.47
N THR A 193 -1.26 11.66 -5.79
CA THR A 193 -0.92 10.59 -6.74
C THR A 193 0.52 10.12 -6.54
N GLY A 194 0.71 8.82 -6.30
CA GLY A 194 2.04 8.21 -6.13
C GLY A 194 2.80 8.66 -4.88
N ALA A 195 2.15 9.35 -3.93
CA ALA A 195 2.78 9.69 -2.66
C ALA A 195 2.93 8.46 -1.76
N ASP A 196 3.91 8.51 -0.85
CA ASP A 196 4.11 7.48 0.17
C ASP A 196 3.62 7.99 1.52
N LEU A 197 2.51 7.48 2.01
CA LEU A 197 1.87 7.76 3.30
C LEU A 197 1.94 6.53 4.22
N SER A 198 2.88 5.60 3.98
CA SER A 198 2.99 4.40 4.82
C SER A 198 3.30 4.78 6.28
N GLY A 199 2.57 4.16 7.21
CA GLY A 199 2.65 4.44 8.65
C GLY A 199 2.06 5.79 9.12
N ALA A 200 1.64 6.67 8.20
CA ALA A 200 1.18 8.03 8.54
C ALA A 200 -0.07 8.04 9.44
N ASN A 201 -0.19 9.07 10.28
CA ASN A 201 -1.31 9.23 11.20
C ASN A 201 -2.33 10.26 10.67
N LEU A 202 -3.35 9.79 9.96
CA LEU A 202 -4.41 10.57 9.31
C LEU A 202 -5.73 10.56 10.09
N ARG A 203 -5.70 10.34 11.40
CA ARG A 203 -6.94 10.26 12.19
C ARG A 203 -7.73 11.58 12.11
N TRP A 204 -9.02 11.45 11.83
CA TRP A 204 -9.94 12.59 11.64
C TRP A 204 -9.52 13.58 10.53
N ALA A 205 -8.65 13.17 9.60
CA ALA A 205 -8.31 13.99 8.45
C ALA A 205 -9.47 14.04 7.44
N ASP A 206 -9.58 15.16 6.72
CA ASP A 206 -10.49 15.29 5.59
C ASP A 206 -9.76 15.02 4.28
N LEU A 207 -10.04 13.90 3.64
CA LEU A 207 -9.51 13.48 2.33
C LEU A 207 -10.63 13.49 1.27
N SER A 208 -11.75 14.18 1.51
CA SER A 208 -12.88 14.18 0.59
C SER A 208 -12.49 14.68 -0.80
N GLY A 209 -12.87 13.91 -1.82
CA GLY A 209 -12.54 14.18 -3.21
C GLY A 209 -11.04 14.22 -3.55
N ALA A 210 -10.14 13.77 -2.66
CA ALA A 210 -8.71 13.71 -2.92
C ALA A 210 -8.36 12.68 -4.00
N ASN A 211 -7.29 12.93 -4.74
CA ASN A 211 -6.74 11.98 -5.71
C ASN A 211 -5.59 11.19 -5.06
N LEU A 212 -5.86 9.96 -4.64
CA LEU A 212 -4.95 9.03 -3.94
C LEU A 212 -4.52 7.87 -4.86
N ARG A 213 -4.51 8.08 -6.18
CA ARG A 213 -4.13 7.03 -7.12
C ARG A 213 -2.68 6.63 -6.92
N TRP A 214 -2.42 5.32 -6.90
CA TRP A 214 -1.05 4.77 -6.71
C TRP A 214 -0.37 5.18 -5.40
N THR A 215 -1.12 5.72 -4.43
CA THR A 215 -0.57 6.11 -3.13
C THR A 215 -0.30 4.87 -2.28
N ASP A 216 0.81 4.86 -1.56
CA ASP A 216 1.07 3.86 -0.51
C ASP A 216 0.49 4.36 0.82
N LEU A 217 -0.54 3.70 1.32
CA LEU A 217 -1.20 3.94 2.61
C LEU A 217 -0.99 2.76 3.57
N SER A 218 -0.04 1.87 3.29
CA SER A 218 0.16 0.66 4.08
C SER A 218 0.46 0.99 5.54
N GLY A 219 -0.28 0.35 6.46
CA GLY A 219 -0.19 0.62 7.90
C GLY A 219 -0.63 2.02 8.35
N ALA A 220 -1.16 2.87 7.46
CA ALA A 220 -1.63 4.20 7.83
C ALA A 220 -2.84 4.15 8.79
N LYS A 221 -2.97 5.19 9.62
CA LYS A 221 -4.01 5.29 10.65
C LYS A 221 -5.06 6.32 10.20
N LEU A 222 -6.15 5.85 9.60
CA LEU A 222 -7.24 6.66 9.03
C LEU A 222 -8.52 6.61 9.88
N SER A 223 -8.41 6.30 11.18
CA SER A 223 -9.61 6.20 12.02
C SER A 223 -10.38 7.52 12.05
N GLY A 224 -11.68 7.48 11.73
CA GLY A 224 -12.56 8.64 11.65
C GLY A 224 -12.27 9.61 10.50
N ALA A 225 -11.44 9.23 9.51
CA ALA A 225 -11.14 10.08 8.37
C ALA A 225 -12.30 10.13 7.36
N ASN A 226 -12.46 11.26 6.68
CA ASN A 226 -13.42 11.43 5.60
C ASN A 226 -12.73 11.18 4.25
N LEU A 227 -13.03 10.05 3.60
CA LEU A 227 -12.55 9.70 2.25
C LEU A 227 -13.67 9.78 1.20
N SER A 228 -14.76 10.48 1.50
CA SER A 228 -15.92 10.53 0.61
C SER A 228 -15.54 11.03 -0.79
N GLY A 229 -15.88 10.26 -1.82
CA GLY A 229 -15.56 10.55 -3.22
C GLY A 229 -14.07 10.54 -3.59
N ALA A 230 -13.17 10.13 -2.70
CA ALA A 230 -11.74 10.05 -2.99
C ALA A 230 -11.43 8.99 -4.06
N ASP A 231 -10.38 9.20 -4.86
CA ASP A 231 -9.93 8.24 -5.88
C ASP A 231 -8.69 7.47 -5.37
N LEU A 232 -8.92 6.28 -4.80
CA LEU A 232 -7.91 5.34 -4.29
C LEU A 232 -7.53 4.28 -5.33
N SER A 233 -7.73 4.54 -6.63
CA SER A 233 -7.49 3.51 -7.64
C SER A 233 -6.01 3.10 -7.68
N ASN A 234 -5.74 1.80 -7.60
CA ASN A 234 -4.39 1.22 -7.48
C ASN A 234 -3.60 1.66 -6.23
N ALA A 235 -4.27 2.16 -5.18
CA ALA A 235 -3.61 2.48 -3.91
C ALA A 235 -3.33 1.20 -3.09
N ASN A 236 -2.29 1.25 -2.25
CA ASN A 236 -1.98 0.19 -1.29
C ASN A 236 -2.44 0.58 0.12
N LEU A 237 -3.56 0.05 0.58
CA LEU A 237 -4.13 0.17 1.92
C LEU A 237 -3.91 -1.11 2.77
N THR A 238 -2.86 -1.88 2.51
CA THR A 238 -2.58 -3.10 3.28
C THR A 238 -2.38 -2.76 4.77
N ASN A 239 -3.07 -3.47 5.65
CA ASN A 239 -3.05 -3.25 7.11
C ASN A 239 -3.42 -1.81 7.55
N THR A 240 -4.14 -1.05 6.74
CA THR A 240 -4.59 0.30 7.10
C THR A 240 -5.74 0.25 8.10
N SER A 241 -5.75 1.16 9.09
CA SER A 241 -6.89 1.31 10.01
C SER A 241 -7.89 2.33 9.46
N LEU A 242 -9.05 1.85 9.00
CA LEU A 242 -10.16 2.64 8.48
C LEU A 242 -11.35 2.67 9.46
N VAL A 243 -11.08 2.47 10.75
CA VAL A 243 -12.12 2.41 11.80
C VAL A 243 -12.94 3.70 11.81
N HIS A 244 -14.25 3.61 11.64
CA HIS A 244 -15.16 4.76 11.51
C HIS A 244 -14.84 5.74 10.36
N ALA A 245 -14.07 5.31 9.35
CA ALA A 245 -13.80 6.13 8.18
C ALA A 245 -15.02 6.17 7.25
N ASP A 246 -15.21 7.30 6.57
CA ASP A 246 -16.25 7.46 5.56
C ASP A 246 -15.66 7.25 4.16
N LEU A 247 -15.94 6.12 3.52
CA LEU A 247 -15.56 5.80 2.14
C LEU A 247 -16.74 5.93 1.17
N THR A 248 -17.77 6.70 1.51
CA THR A 248 -18.93 6.93 0.65
C THR A 248 -18.50 7.38 -0.75
N GLN A 249 -18.93 6.66 -1.79
CA GLN A 249 -18.55 6.93 -3.20
C GLN A 249 -17.04 6.92 -3.52
N ALA A 250 -16.18 6.43 -2.62
CA ALA A 250 -14.75 6.33 -2.89
C ALA A 250 -14.47 5.32 -4.02
N LYS A 251 -13.43 5.57 -4.82
CA LYS A 251 -13.01 4.65 -5.90
C LYS A 251 -11.86 3.78 -5.41
N LEU A 252 -12.09 2.49 -5.22
CA LEU A 252 -11.09 1.51 -4.78
C LEU A 252 -10.70 0.56 -5.91
N ILE A 253 -10.86 0.96 -7.17
CA ILE A 253 -10.58 0.12 -8.35
C ILE A 253 -9.12 -0.32 -8.34
N ARG A 254 -8.87 -1.63 -8.27
CA ARG A 254 -7.54 -2.26 -8.17
C ARG A 254 -6.75 -1.85 -6.91
N ALA A 255 -7.43 -1.35 -5.88
CA ALA A 255 -6.78 -1.09 -4.61
C ALA A 255 -6.42 -2.41 -3.90
N GLU A 256 -5.27 -2.42 -3.23
CA GLU A 256 -4.88 -3.49 -2.32
C GLU A 256 -5.22 -3.05 -0.91
N TRP A 257 -5.90 -3.88 -0.12
CA TRP A 257 -6.29 -3.49 1.25
C TRP A 257 -6.44 -4.68 2.18
N VAL A 258 -5.71 -5.76 1.89
CA VAL A 258 -5.71 -6.96 2.73
C VAL A 258 -5.26 -6.57 4.14
N GLY A 259 -5.97 -7.06 5.15
CA GLY A 259 -5.72 -6.73 6.55
C GLY A 259 -6.28 -5.37 6.99
N ALA A 260 -6.95 -4.62 6.12
CA ALA A 260 -7.55 -3.35 6.51
C ALA A 260 -8.67 -3.53 7.54
N ASP A 261 -8.75 -2.59 8.46
CA ASP A 261 -9.75 -2.56 9.52
C ASP A 261 -10.86 -1.58 9.18
N LEU A 262 -12.00 -2.07 8.71
CA LEU A 262 -13.19 -1.31 8.32
C LEU A 262 -14.23 -1.25 9.46
N THR A 263 -13.83 -1.50 10.71
CA THR A 263 -14.76 -1.52 11.84
C THR A 263 -15.53 -0.19 11.93
N GLY A 264 -16.86 -0.24 11.83
CA GLY A 264 -17.71 0.95 11.85
C GLY A 264 -17.56 1.90 10.66
N ALA A 265 -16.86 1.50 9.60
CA ALA A 265 -16.69 2.32 8.39
C ALA A 265 -17.96 2.37 7.53
N ILE A 266 -18.05 3.37 6.66
CA ILE A 266 -19.15 3.55 5.70
C ILE A 266 -18.63 3.30 4.29
N LEU A 267 -19.24 2.37 3.54
CA LEU A 267 -18.85 2.04 2.15
C LEU A 267 -19.96 2.25 1.12
N THR A 268 -21.06 2.88 1.51
CA THR A 268 -22.20 3.06 0.60
C THR A 268 -21.79 3.80 -0.68
N GLY A 269 -21.99 3.13 -1.80
CA GLY A 269 -21.65 3.60 -3.14
C GLY A 269 -20.17 3.56 -3.51
N ALA A 270 -19.32 2.94 -2.69
CA ALA A 270 -17.93 2.70 -3.05
C ALA A 270 -17.82 1.86 -4.33
N LYS A 271 -16.77 2.12 -5.12
CA LYS A 271 -16.50 1.42 -6.38
C LYS A 271 -15.41 0.39 -6.17
N LEU A 272 -15.78 -0.89 -6.25
CA LEU A 272 -14.93 -2.04 -5.95
C LEU A 272 -14.78 -2.89 -7.21
N TYR A 273 -13.67 -2.74 -7.92
CA TYR A 273 -13.39 -3.58 -9.08
C TYR A 273 -11.95 -4.04 -9.06
N ALA A 274 -11.73 -5.35 -9.20
CA ALA A 274 -10.43 -5.98 -9.03
C ALA A 274 -9.76 -5.62 -7.69
N THR A 275 -10.60 -5.43 -6.66
CA THR A 275 -10.23 -5.16 -5.27
C THR A 275 -10.55 -6.41 -4.48
N SER A 276 -9.65 -6.88 -3.62
CA SER A 276 -9.98 -8.02 -2.75
C SER A 276 -11.17 -7.67 -1.86
N ARG A 277 -11.96 -8.64 -1.44
CA ARG A 277 -13.01 -8.45 -0.42
C ARG A 277 -12.78 -9.33 0.80
N PHE A 278 -11.57 -9.87 0.89
CA PHE A 278 -11.17 -10.88 1.86
C PHE A 278 -10.03 -10.36 2.75
N GLY A 279 -9.96 -10.87 3.98
CA GLY A 279 -8.97 -10.44 4.94
C GLY A 279 -9.27 -9.06 5.54
N LEU A 280 -10.54 -8.67 5.59
CA LEU A 280 -10.99 -7.35 6.07
C LEU A 280 -11.75 -7.50 7.37
N LYS A 281 -11.48 -6.66 8.36
CA LYS A 281 -12.33 -6.59 9.58
C LYS A 281 -13.51 -5.68 9.30
N THR A 282 -14.73 -6.16 9.49
CA THR A 282 -15.95 -5.44 9.04
C THR A 282 -17.01 -5.30 10.13
N GLU A 283 -16.63 -5.47 11.40
CA GLU A 283 -17.54 -5.32 12.54
C GLU A 283 -18.20 -3.92 12.53
N GLY A 284 -19.53 -3.86 12.60
CA GLY A 284 -20.26 -2.58 12.60
C GLY A 284 -20.17 -1.76 11.30
N MET A 285 -19.51 -2.26 10.25
CA MET A 285 -19.44 -1.59 8.94
C MET A 285 -20.83 -1.44 8.33
N THR A 286 -21.08 -0.30 7.67
CA THR A 286 -22.34 -0.01 6.97
C THR A 286 -22.12 0.09 5.47
N CYS A 287 -22.95 -0.59 4.69
CA CYS A 287 -22.88 -0.57 3.24
C CYS A 287 -24.24 -0.95 2.63
N GLU A 288 -24.91 0.01 1.99
CA GLU A 288 -26.22 -0.25 1.35
C GLU A 288 -26.07 -0.79 -0.07
N TRP A 289 -25.03 -0.36 -0.77
CA TRP A 289 -24.74 -0.79 -2.14
C TRP A 289 -23.29 -0.48 -2.52
N VAL A 290 -22.76 -1.20 -3.50
CA VAL A 290 -21.46 -0.95 -4.12
C VAL A 290 -21.56 -1.03 -5.64
N ASP A 291 -20.63 -0.37 -6.31
CA ASP A 291 -20.46 -0.45 -7.76
C ASP A 291 -19.30 -1.37 -8.10
N LEU A 292 -19.59 -2.47 -8.79
CA LEU A 292 -18.64 -3.51 -9.20
C LEU A 292 -18.20 -3.36 -10.65
N SER A 293 -18.60 -2.29 -11.33
CA SER A 293 -18.25 -2.06 -12.73
C SER A 293 -16.75 -1.76 -12.92
N PRO A 294 -16.12 -2.23 -14.02
CA PRO A 294 -14.70 -1.98 -14.30
C PRO A 294 -14.28 -0.50 -14.31
N ARG A 295 -15.22 0.40 -14.60
CA ARG A 295 -14.98 1.84 -14.72
C ARG A 295 -15.57 2.65 -13.56
N GLY A 296 -16.30 2.00 -12.65
CA GLY A 296 -17.08 2.69 -11.63
C GLY A 296 -18.16 3.59 -12.24
N ASP A 297 -18.81 3.10 -13.30
CA ASP A 297 -19.85 3.79 -14.08
C ASP A 297 -21.27 3.33 -13.71
N ARG A 298 -21.41 2.56 -12.62
CA ARG A 298 -22.68 2.04 -12.10
C ARG A 298 -23.39 1.05 -13.02
N SER A 299 -22.68 0.46 -14.00
CA SER A 299 -23.25 -0.59 -14.86
C SER A 299 -23.50 -1.91 -14.11
N ILE A 300 -22.80 -2.15 -13.01
CA ILE A 300 -22.94 -3.36 -12.17
C ILE A 300 -23.08 -2.91 -10.72
N ILE A 301 -24.32 -2.85 -10.21
CA ILE A 301 -24.61 -2.46 -8.83
C ILE A 301 -25.01 -3.68 -8.02
N GLN A 302 -24.27 -3.92 -6.93
CA GLN A 302 -24.67 -4.84 -5.89
C GLN A 302 -25.36 -4.05 -4.78
N LYS A 303 -26.60 -4.42 -4.45
CA LYS A 303 -27.32 -3.88 -3.30
C LYS A 303 -27.30 -4.89 -2.17
N PHE A 304 -27.31 -4.40 -0.94
CA PHE A 304 -27.40 -5.22 0.26
C PHE A 304 -28.69 -4.90 1.00
N HIS A 305 -29.39 -5.93 1.45
CA HIS A 305 -30.39 -5.76 2.49
C HIS A 305 -29.66 -5.77 3.85
N SER A 306 -30.32 -5.36 4.94
CA SER A 306 -29.68 -5.22 6.26
C SER A 306 -28.86 -6.46 6.65
N GLU A 307 -27.71 -6.23 7.31
CA GLU A 307 -26.70 -7.22 7.76
C GLU A 307 -25.97 -8.04 6.66
N ASP A 308 -26.56 -8.23 5.46
CA ASP A 308 -25.98 -9.02 4.35
C ASP A 308 -24.64 -8.49 3.82
N SER A 309 -24.36 -7.19 4.00
CA SER A 309 -23.11 -6.61 3.51
C SER A 309 -21.89 -7.24 4.16
N ARG A 310 -22.00 -7.80 5.37
CA ARG A 310 -20.90 -8.48 6.03
C ARG A 310 -20.51 -9.77 5.32
N ASP A 311 -21.48 -10.53 4.83
CA ASP A 311 -21.19 -11.77 4.10
C ASP A 311 -20.46 -11.51 2.77
N PHE A 312 -20.68 -10.32 2.19
CA PHE A 312 -19.95 -9.90 1.00
C PHE A 312 -18.46 -9.63 1.26
N PHE A 313 -18.10 -9.10 2.45
CA PHE A 313 -16.74 -8.78 2.87
C PHE A 313 -16.26 -9.70 3.99
N ASN A 314 -15.35 -10.61 3.68
CA ASN A 314 -14.97 -11.66 4.62
C ASN A 314 -13.68 -11.35 5.38
N GLU A 315 -13.65 -11.68 6.67
CA GLU A 315 -12.44 -11.64 7.48
C GLU A 315 -11.44 -12.73 7.09
N THR A 316 -11.90 -13.88 6.59
CA THR A 316 -11.04 -15.00 6.22
C THR A 316 -11.06 -15.23 4.71
N PRO A 317 -9.90 -15.15 4.02
CA PRO A 317 -9.84 -15.48 2.60
C PRO A 317 -10.05 -16.98 2.36
N PRO A 318 -10.59 -17.37 1.20
CA PRO A 318 -10.63 -18.77 0.79
C PRO A 318 -9.21 -19.37 0.80
N THR A 319 -9.09 -20.62 1.21
CA THR A 319 -7.79 -21.27 1.42
C THR A 319 -7.64 -22.62 0.74
N ILE A 320 -6.41 -22.94 0.37
CA ILE A 320 -5.98 -24.27 -0.05
C ILE A 320 -4.97 -24.76 0.98
N ARG A 321 -5.26 -25.88 1.63
CA ARG A 321 -4.35 -26.54 2.57
C ARG A 321 -3.82 -27.82 1.95
N ILE A 322 -2.51 -27.89 1.78
CA ILE A 322 -1.79 -29.11 1.44
C ILE A 322 -1.15 -29.64 2.72
N VAL A 323 -1.69 -30.74 3.23
CA VAL A 323 -1.16 -31.43 4.41
C VAL A 323 -0.27 -32.56 3.95
N ILE A 324 0.96 -32.60 4.43
CA ILE A 324 1.94 -33.64 4.12
C ILE A 324 2.17 -34.47 5.38
N ASP A 325 2.09 -35.79 5.28
CA ASP A 325 2.36 -36.71 6.40
C ASP A 325 3.86 -36.94 6.62
N ALA A 326 4.62 -35.84 6.65
CA ALA A 326 6.03 -35.78 7.00
C ALA A 326 6.37 -34.48 7.73
N ALA A 327 7.40 -34.52 8.58
CA ALA A 327 8.00 -33.33 9.16
C ALA A 327 8.92 -32.65 8.13
N LEU A 328 8.95 -31.32 8.14
CA LEU A 328 9.75 -30.57 7.17
C LEU A 328 11.24 -30.59 7.49
N GLU A 329 12.04 -31.01 6.51
CA GLU A 329 13.50 -30.99 6.54
C GLU A 329 14.05 -29.69 5.92
N HIS A 330 15.27 -29.28 6.30
CA HIS A 330 15.87 -28.03 5.82
C HIS A 330 16.05 -28.02 4.30
N GLU A 331 16.48 -29.15 3.73
CA GLU A 331 16.66 -29.35 2.29
C GLU A 331 15.33 -29.26 1.55
N ALA A 332 14.27 -29.85 2.11
CA ALA A 332 12.93 -29.81 1.56
C ALA A 332 12.36 -28.39 1.56
N ASN A 333 12.56 -27.64 2.66
CA ASN A 333 12.15 -26.25 2.75
C ASN A 333 12.82 -25.39 1.66
N PHE A 334 14.14 -25.51 1.49
CA PHE A 334 14.87 -24.76 0.48
C PHE A 334 14.42 -25.12 -0.95
N ALA A 335 14.25 -26.41 -1.24
CA ALA A 335 13.81 -26.87 -2.56
C ALA A 335 12.37 -26.42 -2.87
N LEU A 336 11.47 -26.45 -1.90
CA LEU A 336 10.10 -25.97 -2.05
C LEU A 336 10.03 -24.46 -2.24
N ALA A 337 10.84 -23.69 -1.51
CA ALA A 337 10.95 -22.24 -1.74
C ALA A 337 11.37 -21.93 -3.18
N GLY A 338 12.40 -22.63 -3.69
CA GLY A 338 12.82 -22.50 -5.09
C GLY A 338 11.76 -22.95 -6.10
N ALA A 339 11.01 -24.01 -5.78
CA ALA A 339 9.91 -24.51 -6.62
C ALA A 339 8.75 -23.49 -6.70
N TYR A 340 8.31 -22.94 -5.57
CA TYR A 340 7.22 -21.96 -5.53
C TYR A 340 7.62 -20.60 -6.10
N TYR A 341 8.88 -20.17 -5.91
CA TYR A 341 9.40 -19.00 -6.60
C TYR A 341 9.32 -19.17 -8.13
N GLN A 342 9.73 -20.33 -8.65
CA GLN A 342 9.62 -20.63 -10.08
C GLN A 342 8.16 -20.65 -10.55
N ILE A 343 7.27 -21.26 -9.77
CA ILE A 343 5.83 -21.29 -10.08
C ILE A 343 5.25 -19.87 -10.16
N ALA A 344 5.60 -18.98 -9.21
CA ALA A 344 5.09 -17.62 -9.16
C ALA A 344 5.51 -16.75 -10.37
N GLN A 345 6.68 -17.02 -10.98
CA GLN A 345 7.12 -16.32 -12.19
C GLN A 345 6.21 -16.60 -13.40
N GLU A 346 5.76 -17.85 -13.55
CA GLU A 346 4.91 -18.30 -14.67
C GLU A 346 3.40 -18.13 -14.38
N TYR A 347 3.03 -18.28 -13.10
CA TYR A 347 1.66 -18.18 -12.60
C TYR A 347 1.52 -17.00 -11.63
N ARG A 348 1.39 -15.80 -12.20
CA ARG A 348 1.30 -14.51 -11.46
C ARG A 348 0.13 -14.40 -10.48
N GLU A 349 -0.87 -15.30 -10.56
CA GLU A 349 -1.96 -15.36 -9.57
C GLU A 349 -1.47 -15.92 -8.21
N LEU A 350 -0.33 -16.63 -8.17
CA LEU A 350 0.36 -16.95 -6.92
C LEU A 350 1.10 -15.71 -6.42
N LYS A 351 0.34 -14.77 -5.82
CA LYS A 351 0.87 -13.48 -5.34
C LYS A 351 1.76 -13.61 -4.11
N GLN A 352 1.49 -14.58 -3.24
CA GLN A 352 2.17 -14.74 -1.96
C GLN A 352 2.62 -16.20 -1.76
N PRO A 353 3.75 -16.44 -1.08
CA PRO A 353 4.13 -17.79 -0.67
C PRO A 353 3.12 -18.36 0.33
N PRO A 354 2.96 -19.68 0.40
CA PRO A 354 2.09 -20.30 1.39
C PRO A 354 2.61 -20.06 2.82
N SER A 355 1.70 -19.91 3.78
CA SER A 355 2.06 -20.03 5.19
C SER A 355 2.32 -21.49 5.54
N MET A 356 3.19 -21.75 6.51
CA MET A 356 3.68 -23.09 6.78
C MET A 356 3.68 -23.39 8.27
N GLU A 357 3.07 -24.52 8.64
CA GLU A 357 3.07 -25.06 10.00
C GLU A 357 3.72 -26.43 9.99
N SER A 358 4.90 -26.56 10.62
CA SER A 358 5.63 -27.83 10.71
C SER A 358 5.55 -28.42 12.11
N GLY A 359 4.91 -29.58 12.22
CA GLY A 359 4.86 -30.40 13.43
C GLY A 359 5.79 -31.62 13.36
N ARG A 360 5.81 -32.43 14.43
CA ARG A 360 6.69 -33.62 14.52
C ARG A 360 6.39 -34.71 13.49
N ARG A 361 5.18 -34.75 12.94
CA ARG A 361 4.72 -35.78 12.00
C ARG A 361 4.12 -35.21 10.71
N ARG A 362 3.70 -33.94 10.72
CA ARG A 362 2.95 -33.34 9.62
C ARG A 362 3.41 -31.93 9.36
N THR A 363 3.34 -31.55 8.09
CA THR A 363 3.57 -30.18 7.64
C THR A 363 2.34 -29.73 6.88
N VAL A 364 1.86 -28.52 7.16
CA VAL A 364 0.72 -27.91 6.48
C VAL A 364 1.21 -26.69 5.72
N PHE A 365 0.97 -26.66 4.41
CA PHE A 365 1.09 -25.46 3.60
C PHE A 365 -0.31 -24.89 3.36
N THR A 366 -0.52 -23.62 3.68
CA THR A 366 -1.78 -22.92 3.47
C THR A 366 -1.58 -21.80 2.47
N PHE A 367 -2.26 -21.90 1.33
CA PHE A 367 -2.36 -20.86 0.32
C PHE A 367 -3.66 -20.10 0.54
N ARG A 368 -3.61 -18.78 0.40
CA ARG A 368 -4.78 -17.90 0.42
C ARG A 368 -5.02 -17.38 -0.99
N VAL A 369 -6.28 -17.26 -1.40
CA VAL A 369 -6.65 -16.73 -2.71
C VAL A 369 -7.62 -15.57 -2.57
N ASP A 370 -7.65 -14.70 -3.58
CA ASP A 370 -8.46 -13.48 -3.60
C ASP A 370 -9.89 -13.70 -4.13
N SER A 371 -10.26 -14.93 -4.48
CA SER A 371 -11.61 -15.30 -4.89
C SER A 371 -11.84 -16.81 -4.78
N ASP A 372 -13.11 -17.23 -4.67
CA ASP A 372 -13.46 -18.65 -4.60
C ASP A 372 -13.16 -19.38 -5.92
N GLU A 373 -13.31 -18.70 -7.06
CA GLU A 373 -13.03 -19.25 -8.39
C GLU A 373 -11.56 -19.62 -8.59
N ALA A 374 -10.66 -18.99 -7.82
CA ALA A 374 -9.24 -19.29 -7.84
C ALA A 374 -8.85 -20.55 -7.04
N LEU A 375 -9.75 -21.11 -6.22
CA LEU A 375 -9.44 -22.27 -5.35
C LEU A 375 -8.96 -23.50 -6.13
N PHE A 376 -9.74 -23.95 -7.12
CA PHE A 376 -9.38 -25.13 -7.92
C PHE A 376 -8.15 -24.88 -8.82
N PRO A 377 -8.07 -23.78 -9.59
CA PRO A 377 -6.87 -23.42 -10.36
C PRO A 377 -5.60 -23.35 -9.49
N MET A 378 -5.67 -22.70 -8.33
CA MET A 378 -4.52 -22.55 -7.45
C MET A 378 -4.12 -23.89 -6.83
N ALA A 379 -5.06 -24.73 -6.39
CA ALA A 379 -4.75 -26.07 -5.88
C ALA A 379 -4.06 -26.95 -6.93
N TYR A 380 -4.50 -26.84 -8.19
CA TYR A 380 -3.90 -27.59 -9.31
C TYR A 380 -2.42 -27.25 -9.50
N ILE A 381 -2.03 -25.97 -9.34
CA ILE A 381 -0.64 -25.51 -9.46
C ILE A 381 0.16 -25.73 -8.18
N ALA A 382 -0.42 -25.44 -7.02
CA ALA A 382 0.25 -25.53 -5.72
C ALA A 382 0.77 -26.94 -5.42
N THR A 383 0.13 -27.96 -5.96
CA THR A 383 0.49 -29.36 -5.72
C THR A 383 1.66 -29.85 -6.58
N LEU A 384 2.11 -29.09 -7.58
CA LEU A 384 3.15 -29.49 -8.54
C LEU A 384 4.47 -30.02 -7.95
N PRO A 385 4.97 -29.55 -6.79
CA PRO A 385 6.20 -30.07 -6.20
C PRO A 385 6.08 -31.47 -5.58
N PHE A 386 4.87 -31.99 -5.36
CA PHE A 386 4.62 -33.25 -4.65
C PHE A 386 4.45 -34.43 -5.60
N HIS A 387 4.79 -35.64 -5.12
CA HIS A 387 4.77 -36.87 -5.92
C HIS A 387 3.36 -37.24 -6.39
N ASP A 388 2.35 -37.02 -5.56
CA ASP A 388 0.95 -37.32 -5.89
C ASP A 388 0.21 -36.20 -6.63
N ALA A 389 0.94 -35.20 -7.14
CA ALA A 389 0.38 -34.10 -7.94
C ALA A 389 -0.49 -34.59 -9.09
N VAL A 390 -0.09 -35.65 -9.79
CA VAL A 390 -0.85 -36.18 -10.95
C VAL A 390 -2.23 -36.69 -10.53
N SER A 391 -2.31 -37.46 -9.44
CA SER A 391 -3.57 -37.99 -8.91
C SER A 391 -4.47 -36.86 -8.39
N ASN A 392 -3.88 -35.88 -7.72
CA ASN A 392 -4.58 -34.69 -7.22
C ASN A 392 -5.17 -33.85 -8.36
N GLN A 393 -4.36 -33.54 -9.38
CA GLN A 393 -4.76 -32.83 -10.60
C GLN A 393 -5.88 -33.55 -11.35
N LYS A 394 -5.83 -34.89 -11.40
CA LYS A 394 -6.89 -35.72 -11.97
C LYS A 394 -8.20 -35.56 -11.18
N ASN A 395 -8.16 -35.63 -9.85
CA ASN A 395 -9.37 -35.44 -9.03
C ASN A 395 -9.98 -34.06 -9.20
N ILE A 396 -9.15 -33.00 -9.19
CA ILE A 396 -9.62 -31.64 -9.45
C ILE A 396 -10.34 -31.60 -10.81
N SER A 397 -9.74 -32.14 -11.86
CA SER A 397 -10.35 -32.17 -13.20
C SER A 397 -11.71 -32.89 -13.20
N THR A 398 -11.81 -34.07 -12.55
CA THR A 398 -13.07 -34.81 -12.42
C THR A 398 -14.14 -34.03 -11.65
N ILE A 399 -13.77 -33.36 -10.56
CA ILE A 399 -14.70 -32.53 -9.77
C ILE A 399 -15.26 -31.38 -10.63
N LEU A 400 -14.43 -30.77 -11.47
CA LEU A 400 -14.88 -29.71 -12.38
C LEU A 400 -15.83 -30.22 -13.47
N GLU A 401 -15.57 -31.43 -14.00
CA GLU A 401 -16.51 -32.09 -14.92
C GLU A 401 -17.85 -32.39 -14.24
N MET A 402 -17.84 -32.82 -12.96
CA MET A 402 -19.06 -33.03 -12.18
C MET A 402 -19.87 -31.74 -12.05
N ILE A 403 -19.23 -30.62 -11.68
CA ILE A 403 -19.88 -29.30 -11.59
C ILE A 403 -20.47 -28.88 -12.94
N LYS A 404 -19.68 -29.01 -14.02
CA LYS A 404 -20.09 -28.65 -15.38
C LYS A 404 -21.33 -29.43 -15.81
N ASN A 405 -21.34 -30.74 -15.62
CA ASN A 405 -22.44 -31.60 -16.03
C ASN A 405 -23.73 -31.30 -15.25
N GLU A 406 -23.63 -31.04 -13.95
CA GLU A 406 -24.78 -30.73 -13.10
C GLU A 406 -25.44 -29.39 -13.49
N VAL A 407 -24.65 -28.35 -13.74
CA VAL A 407 -25.17 -27.04 -14.14
C VAL A 407 -25.81 -27.08 -15.53
N ILE A 408 -25.24 -27.86 -16.46
CA ILE A 408 -25.85 -28.08 -17.78
C ILE A 408 -27.17 -28.86 -17.66
N ALA A 409 -27.20 -29.93 -16.84
CA ALA A 409 -28.36 -30.80 -16.71
C ALA A 409 -29.58 -30.11 -16.08
N ASN A 410 -29.36 -29.23 -15.09
CA ASN A 410 -30.45 -28.60 -14.33
C ASN A 410 -30.89 -27.23 -14.85
N GLN A 411 -30.28 -26.69 -15.93
CA GLN A 411 -30.53 -25.33 -16.42
C GLN A 411 -30.56 -24.28 -15.30
N ASP A 412 -29.69 -24.42 -14.30
CA ASP A 412 -29.71 -23.56 -13.12
C ASP A 412 -29.22 -22.16 -13.51
N LEU A 413 -30.18 -21.25 -13.78
CA LEU A 413 -29.97 -19.89 -14.29
C LEU A 413 -29.12 -19.00 -13.37
N LYS A 414 -28.81 -19.44 -12.14
CA LYS A 414 -28.02 -18.68 -11.17
C LYS A 414 -26.51 -18.81 -11.31
N TYR A 415 -25.99 -19.87 -11.94
CA TYR A 415 -24.56 -20.21 -11.91
C TYR A 415 -23.81 -20.37 -13.26
N PRO A 416 -24.37 -20.06 -14.45
CA PRO A 416 -23.71 -20.40 -15.71
C PRO A 416 -22.39 -19.61 -15.93
N ASP A 417 -22.33 -18.34 -15.51
CA ASP A 417 -21.13 -17.52 -15.67
C ASP A 417 -19.99 -17.95 -14.74
N MET A 418 -20.32 -18.42 -13.52
CA MET A 418 -19.35 -19.00 -12.57
C MET A 418 -18.66 -20.19 -13.19
N VAL A 419 -19.46 -21.14 -13.66
CA VAL A 419 -18.94 -22.37 -14.23
C VAL A 419 -18.12 -22.07 -15.47
N LYS A 420 -18.56 -21.13 -16.32
CA LYS A 420 -17.81 -20.70 -17.49
C LYS A 420 -16.45 -20.08 -17.12
N GLN A 421 -16.42 -19.19 -16.14
CA GLN A 421 -15.19 -18.57 -15.66
C GLN A 421 -14.24 -19.61 -15.05
N LEU A 422 -14.77 -20.51 -14.25
CA LEU A 422 -14.00 -21.54 -13.54
C LEU A 422 -13.41 -22.57 -14.52
N ILE A 423 -14.15 -22.94 -15.58
CA ILE A 423 -13.65 -23.75 -16.70
C ILE A 423 -12.54 -23.01 -17.46
N MET A 424 -12.75 -21.74 -17.78
CA MET A 424 -11.75 -20.94 -18.49
C MET A 424 -10.44 -20.83 -17.68
N LEU A 425 -10.53 -20.60 -16.36
CA LEU A 425 -9.38 -20.52 -15.47
C LEU A 425 -8.63 -21.86 -15.38
N ILE A 426 -9.34 -23.00 -15.31
CA ILE A 426 -8.64 -24.29 -15.23
C ILE A 426 -7.94 -24.64 -16.55
N GLU A 427 -8.54 -24.35 -17.71
CA GLU A 427 -7.91 -24.58 -19.02
C GLU A 427 -6.60 -23.80 -19.16
N GLN A 428 -6.61 -22.53 -18.73
CA GLN A 428 -5.40 -21.70 -18.66
C GLN A 428 -4.35 -22.30 -17.73
N VAL A 429 -4.76 -22.78 -16.56
CA VAL A 429 -3.87 -23.39 -15.57
C VAL A 429 -3.25 -24.69 -16.08
N MET A 430 -3.98 -25.54 -16.80
CA MET A 430 -3.43 -26.78 -17.36
C MET A 430 -2.31 -26.50 -18.39
N SER A 431 -2.49 -25.50 -19.24
CA SER A 431 -1.45 -25.06 -20.19
C SER A 431 -0.21 -24.49 -19.47
N LYS A 432 -0.40 -23.73 -18.39
CA LYS A 432 0.73 -23.24 -17.59
C LYS A 432 1.43 -24.35 -16.82
N ALA A 433 0.69 -25.29 -16.24
CA ALA A 433 1.25 -26.43 -15.51
C ALA A 433 2.14 -27.30 -16.39
N THR A 434 1.75 -27.53 -17.65
CA THR A 434 2.57 -28.27 -18.63
C THR A 434 3.84 -27.51 -18.97
N THR A 435 3.75 -26.20 -19.22
CA THR A 435 4.91 -25.31 -19.44
C THR A 435 5.88 -25.34 -18.25
N ILE A 436 5.37 -25.17 -17.03
CA ILE A 436 6.17 -25.25 -15.79
C ILE A 436 6.83 -26.63 -15.66
N LYS A 437 6.15 -27.72 -16.00
CA LYS A 437 6.73 -29.08 -16.02
C LYS A 437 7.87 -29.23 -17.04
N GLN A 438 7.78 -28.60 -18.20
CA GLN A 438 8.75 -28.71 -19.29
C GLN A 438 10.04 -27.89 -19.08
N MET A 439 10.00 -26.83 -18.27
CA MET A 439 11.14 -25.92 -18.05
C MET A 439 12.15 -26.38 -16.96
N LYS A 440 12.04 -27.57 -16.35
CA LYS A 440 12.53 -27.85 -14.97
C LYS A 440 14.00 -28.25 -14.78
N LYS A 441 14.63 -27.58 -13.80
CA LYS A 441 15.57 -28.17 -12.81
C LYS A 441 14.96 -28.21 -11.39
N ASN A 442 14.37 -27.13 -10.87
CA ASN A 442 14.08 -27.01 -9.42
C ASN A 442 12.86 -27.77 -8.90
N VAL A 443 11.71 -27.74 -9.58
CA VAL A 443 10.53 -28.50 -9.09
C VAL A 443 10.74 -30.01 -9.27
N GLU A 444 11.53 -30.44 -10.26
CA GLU A 444 11.96 -31.85 -10.38
C GLU A 444 12.91 -32.26 -9.25
N ILE A 445 13.82 -31.38 -8.86
CA ILE A 445 14.69 -31.59 -7.70
C ILE A 445 13.84 -31.71 -6.42
N ALA A 446 12.87 -30.81 -6.22
CA ALA A 446 11.97 -30.87 -5.07
C ALA A 446 11.18 -32.19 -5.02
N ALA A 447 10.61 -32.63 -6.14
CA ALA A 447 9.82 -33.87 -6.22
C ALA A 447 10.64 -35.15 -5.89
N LYS A 448 11.98 -35.10 -5.99
CA LYS A 448 12.86 -36.22 -5.66
C LYS A 448 13.12 -36.37 -4.16
N LEU A 449 12.85 -35.35 -3.35
CA LEU A 449 13.08 -35.36 -1.91
C LEU A 449 12.07 -36.26 -1.19
N ASN A 450 12.50 -36.92 -0.11
CA ASN A 450 11.66 -37.83 0.67
C ASN A 450 10.41 -37.13 1.21
N PHE A 451 10.56 -35.88 1.65
CA PHE A 451 9.44 -35.04 2.07
C PHE A 451 8.35 -34.92 0.99
N CYS A 452 8.72 -34.61 -0.25
CA CYS A 452 7.76 -34.42 -1.35
C CYS A 452 7.16 -35.75 -1.87
N LYS A 453 7.72 -36.89 -1.47
CA LYS A 453 7.18 -38.23 -1.74
C LYS A 453 6.19 -38.71 -0.67
N ALA A 454 6.12 -38.01 0.46
CA ALA A 454 5.19 -38.37 1.52
C ALA A 454 3.73 -38.15 1.04
N PRO A 455 2.77 -38.97 1.51
CA PRO A 455 1.36 -38.83 1.22
C PRO A 455 0.85 -37.43 1.54
N THR A 456 0.10 -36.86 0.61
CA THR A 456 -0.55 -35.57 0.82
C THR A 456 -2.06 -35.70 0.94
N GLN A 457 -2.67 -34.71 1.59
CA GLN A 457 -4.10 -34.45 1.58
C GLN A 457 -4.29 -32.99 1.18
N THR A 458 -5.19 -32.71 0.24
CA THR A 458 -5.51 -31.35 -0.23
C THR A 458 -6.94 -30.99 0.11
N ILE A 459 -7.09 -29.89 0.84
CA ILE A 459 -8.35 -29.40 1.37
C ILE A 459 -8.56 -27.98 0.86
N LEU A 460 -9.73 -27.70 0.29
CA LEU A 460 -10.16 -26.35 -0.07
C LEU A 460 -11.15 -25.85 0.97
N THR A 461 -11.06 -24.57 1.32
CA THR A 461 -12.06 -23.89 2.14
C THR A 461 -12.54 -22.66 1.38
N ASN A 462 -13.84 -22.57 1.12
CA ASN A 462 -14.43 -21.41 0.43
C ASN A 462 -14.67 -20.23 1.38
N SER A 463 -15.14 -19.11 0.84
CA SER A 463 -15.46 -17.91 1.60
C SER A 463 -16.56 -18.12 2.66
N SER A 464 -17.53 -19.01 2.44
CA SER A 464 -18.52 -19.39 3.46
C SER A 464 -18.02 -20.45 4.47
N ALA A 465 -16.71 -20.66 4.59
CA ALA A 465 -16.08 -21.62 5.50
C ALA A 465 -16.45 -23.10 5.29
N HIS A 466 -17.08 -23.46 4.16
CA HIS A 466 -17.27 -24.85 3.79
C HIS A 466 -15.95 -25.44 3.31
N THR A 467 -15.70 -26.70 3.67
CA THR A 467 -14.47 -27.42 3.30
C THR A 467 -14.74 -28.54 2.30
N LEU A 468 -13.82 -28.74 1.36
CA LEU A 468 -13.85 -29.80 0.37
C LEU A 468 -12.49 -30.49 0.32
N ILE A 469 -12.43 -31.78 0.65
CA ILE A 469 -11.24 -32.60 0.45
C ILE A 469 -11.22 -33.02 -1.02
N VAL A 470 -10.36 -32.39 -1.82
CA VAL A 470 -10.24 -32.70 -3.25
C VAL A 470 -9.31 -33.86 -3.54
N TYR A 471 -8.39 -34.14 -2.60
CA TYR A 471 -7.48 -35.27 -2.71
C TYR A 471 -7.09 -35.77 -1.33
N ASP A 472 -7.19 -37.08 -1.13
CA ASP A 472 -6.74 -37.79 0.06
C ASP A 472 -5.93 -39.01 -0.37
N ASN A 473 -4.63 -39.00 -0.10
CA ASN A 473 -3.76 -40.10 -0.48
C ASN A 473 -4.13 -41.36 0.33
N PRO A 474 -4.30 -42.56 -0.29
CA PRO A 474 -4.69 -43.78 0.42
C PRO A 474 -3.75 -44.20 1.56
N ASN A 475 -2.52 -43.70 1.57
CA ASN A 475 -1.52 -43.96 2.61
C ASN A 475 -1.41 -42.82 3.65
N PHE A 476 -2.23 -41.78 3.53
CA PHE A 476 -2.23 -40.65 4.45
C PHE A 476 -2.62 -41.08 5.87
N GLY A 477 -1.84 -40.69 6.88
CA GLY A 477 -2.10 -41.02 8.29
C GLY A 477 -1.76 -42.46 8.70
N LYS A 478 -1.51 -43.38 7.76
CA LYS A 478 -0.93 -44.70 8.05
C LYS A 478 0.51 -44.52 8.55
N LYS A 479 0.99 -45.36 9.47
CA LYS A 479 2.37 -45.24 10.00
C LYS A 479 3.35 -45.22 8.83
N PHE A 480 3.99 -44.07 8.61
CA PHE A 480 5.11 -43.96 7.69
C PHE A 480 6.27 -44.77 8.29
N ILE A 481 6.37 -46.03 7.90
CA ILE A 481 7.55 -46.83 8.21
C ILE A 481 8.71 -46.14 7.49
N ASN A 482 9.72 -45.72 8.25
CA ASN A 482 10.94 -45.15 7.68
C ASN A 482 11.57 -46.21 6.76
N ARG A 483 11.36 -46.09 5.45
CA ARG A 483 11.80 -47.05 4.41
C ARG A 483 13.29 -46.88 4.09
N SER A 484 14.13 -46.59 5.08
CA SER A 484 15.58 -46.50 4.93
C SER A 484 16.29 -47.86 5.02
N ALA A 485 15.54 -48.96 5.16
CA ALA A 485 16.12 -50.30 5.37
C ALA A 485 15.39 -51.43 4.63
N LEU A 486 15.04 -51.28 3.34
CA LEU A 486 14.66 -52.44 2.51
C LEU A 486 15.13 -52.27 1.06
N ASN A 487 15.77 -53.32 0.56
CA ASN A 487 16.43 -53.44 -0.74
C ASN A 487 15.57 -53.01 -1.94
N ALA A 488 16.26 -52.51 -2.96
CA ALA A 488 15.72 -51.95 -4.21
C ALA A 488 14.91 -52.93 -5.09
N SER A 489 14.62 -54.15 -4.65
CA SER A 489 13.91 -55.17 -5.44
C SER A 489 12.43 -55.38 -5.03
N VAL A 490 11.87 -54.54 -4.15
CA VAL A 490 10.43 -54.57 -3.79
C VAL A 490 9.68 -53.35 -4.38
N TYR A 491 10.35 -52.52 -5.18
CA TYR A 491 9.73 -51.35 -5.81
C TYR A 491 8.63 -51.69 -6.83
N ASP A 492 8.58 -52.93 -7.34
CA ASP A 492 7.59 -53.34 -8.35
C ASP A 492 6.28 -53.92 -7.79
N ASP A 493 6.21 -54.34 -6.51
CA ASP A 493 5.11 -55.19 -6.02
C ASP A 493 4.01 -54.47 -5.19
N ILE A 494 4.13 -53.16 -4.94
CA ILE A 494 3.03 -52.36 -4.34
C ILE A 494 2.27 -51.54 -5.41
N SER A 495 2.59 -51.77 -6.69
CA SER A 495 1.87 -51.20 -7.84
C SER A 495 0.44 -51.74 -8.04
N LYS A 496 -0.05 -52.62 -7.16
CA LYS A 496 -1.31 -53.37 -7.33
C LYS A 496 -2.33 -53.28 -6.18
N GLU A 497 -2.16 -52.41 -5.19
CA GLU A 497 -3.25 -52.11 -4.24
C GLU A 497 -3.99 -50.82 -4.66
N SER A 498 -5.20 -51.01 -5.20
CA SER A 498 -6.23 -50.01 -5.56
C SER A 498 -5.87 -48.53 -5.41
N ASN A 499 -5.37 -47.94 -6.50
CA ASN A 499 -5.12 -46.50 -6.70
C ASN A 499 -6.37 -45.60 -6.77
N ASN A 500 -7.45 -45.95 -6.06
CA ASN A 500 -8.65 -45.10 -6.05
C ASN A 500 -8.57 -44.15 -4.87
N SER A 501 -7.95 -42.97 -5.09
CA SER A 501 -8.18 -41.83 -4.20
C SER A 501 -9.69 -41.59 -4.09
N ILE A 502 -10.18 -41.36 -2.88
CA ILE A 502 -11.61 -41.15 -2.63
C ILE A 502 -12.01 -39.81 -3.26
N LEU A 503 -12.96 -39.83 -4.19
CA LEU A 503 -13.53 -38.63 -4.80
C LEU A 503 -14.74 -38.19 -3.96
N PRO A 504 -14.94 -36.89 -3.67
CA PRO A 504 -16.14 -36.41 -3.00
C PRO A 504 -17.40 -36.70 -3.83
N SER A 505 -18.54 -36.89 -3.17
CA SER A 505 -19.82 -37.07 -3.85
C SER A 505 -20.29 -35.76 -4.50
N LEU A 506 -21.12 -35.86 -5.54
CA LEU A 506 -21.67 -34.70 -6.25
C LEU A 506 -22.37 -33.71 -5.30
N ASN A 507 -23.14 -34.21 -4.33
CA ASN A 507 -23.83 -33.36 -3.36
C ASN A 507 -22.84 -32.51 -2.55
N ILE A 508 -21.76 -33.10 -2.04
CA ILE A 508 -20.73 -32.38 -1.27
C ILE A 508 -20.04 -31.32 -2.14
N VAL A 509 -19.74 -31.66 -3.40
CA VAL A 509 -19.14 -30.72 -4.36
C VAL A 509 -20.08 -29.55 -4.62
N MET A 510 -21.36 -29.82 -4.87
CA MET A 510 -22.34 -28.77 -5.18
C MET A 510 -22.63 -27.89 -3.95
N ASP A 511 -22.67 -28.46 -2.75
CA ASP A 511 -22.83 -27.67 -1.52
C ASP A 511 -21.62 -26.76 -1.28
N PHE A 512 -20.40 -27.22 -1.57
CA PHE A 512 -19.21 -26.39 -1.53
C PHE A 512 -19.26 -25.24 -2.55
N VAL A 513 -19.67 -25.50 -3.79
CA VAL A 513 -19.76 -24.46 -4.83
C VAL A 513 -20.90 -23.47 -4.58
N LYS A 514 -22.01 -23.91 -3.99
CA LYS A 514 -23.13 -23.03 -3.58
C LYS A 514 -22.71 -22.02 -2.50
N GLY A 515 -21.69 -22.34 -1.72
CA GLY A 515 -21.08 -21.41 -0.75
C GLY A 515 -20.12 -20.40 -1.37
N PHE A 516 -20.06 -20.27 -2.70
CA PHE A 516 -19.30 -19.19 -3.33
C PHE A 516 -20.13 -17.92 -3.28
N HIS A 517 -19.61 -16.85 -2.69
CA HIS A 517 -20.27 -15.55 -2.77
C HIS A 517 -20.10 -14.98 -4.17
N TYR A 518 -21.08 -15.21 -5.04
CA TYR A 518 -20.99 -14.86 -6.45
C TYR A 518 -21.33 -13.39 -6.71
N ILE A 519 -20.60 -12.76 -7.64
CA ILE A 519 -21.05 -11.55 -8.33
C ILE A 519 -21.67 -12.05 -9.63
N SER A 520 -22.99 -11.89 -9.82
CA SER A 520 -23.58 -12.08 -11.16
C SER A 520 -22.89 -11.13 -12.13
N HIS A 521 -22.04 -11.66 -13.00
CA HIS A 521 -21.29 -10.87 -14.00
C HIS A 521 -22.17 -10.42 -15.15
#